data_AF-A0A7Z9WXT4-F1
#
_entry.id   AF-A0A7Z9WXT4-F1
#
_cell.length_a   1.000
_cell.length_b   1.000
_cell.length_c   1.000
_cell.angle_alpha   90.00
_cell.angle_beta   90.00
_cell.angle_gamma   90.00
#
_symmetry.space_group_name_H-M   'P 1'
#
loop_
_entity.id
_entity.type
_entity.pdbx_description
1 polymer ?
#
loop_
_entity_poly.entity_id
_entity_poly.type
_entity_poly.pdbx_seq_one_letter_code
_entity_poly.pdbx_strand_id
1 'polypeptide(L)' 'MHKGKFTVPTSRHMHLVDITSEVQSQVAQTGVEEGICYLFNPHTTAGLTINEGADPDVKADIIKGLREIVPLDYP' A
#
# COMPACT_ATOMS: atom_id res chain seq x y z
N MET A 1 -7.58 17.31 -13.79
CA MET A 1 -7.00 16.46 -12.75
C MET A 1 -7.67 15.10 -12.84
N HIS A 2 -6.94 14.06 -13.28
CA HIS A 2 -7.48 12.70 -13.38
C HIS A 2 -7.72 12.12 -11.98
N LYS A 3 -8.83 11.40 -11.81
CA LYS A 3 -9.20 10.75 -10.55
C LYS A 3 -9.58 9.31 -10.86
N GLY A 4 -9.09 8.39 -10.03
CA GLY A 4 -9.40 6.97 -10.11
C GLY A 4 -9.63 6.39 -8.71
N LYS A 5 -10.23 5.21 -8.65
CA LYS A 5 -10.35 4.42 -7.42
C LYS A 5 -10.30 2.94 -7.76
N PHE A 6 -9.68 2.16 -6.89
CA PHE A 6 -9.70 0.70 -6.97
C PHE A 6 -9.74 0.10 -5.56
N THR A 7 -10.17 -1.15 -5.47
CA THR A 7 -10.29 -1.88 -4.20
C THR A 7 -9.06 -2.74 -3.99
N VAL A 8 -8.54 -2.73 -2.76
CA VAL A 8 -7.41 -3.57 -2.34
C VAL A 8 -7.92 -4.61 -1.35
N PRO A 9 -8.06 -5.89 -1.73
CA PRO A 9 -8.48 -6.93 -0.81
C PRO A 9 -7.36 -7.32 0.16
N THR A 10 -7.67 -7.45 1.44
CA THR A 10 -6.74 -7.92 2.48
C THR A 10 -7.25 -9.23 3.09
N SER A 11 -6.33 -10.19 3.31
CA SER A 11 -6.67 -11.52 3.86
C SER A 11 -6.08 -11.78 5.26
N ARG A 12 -5.35 -10.81 5.83
CA ARG A 12 -4.71 -10.89 7.15
C ARG A 12 -4.87 -9.56 7.89
N HIS A 13 -4.81 -9.61 9.22
CA HIS A 13 -4.95 -8.42 10.08
C HIS A 13 -3.84 -7.39 9.84
N MET A 14 -2.59 -7.83 9.63
CA MET A 14 -1.49 -7.01 9.13
C MET A 14 -1.01 -7.62 7.81
N HIS A 15 -1.15 -6.86 6.72
CA HIS A 15 -0.85 -7.30 5.37
C HIS A 15 -0.25 -6.15 4.57
N LEU A 16 0.94 -6.36 4.00
CA LEU A 16 1.54 -5.46 3.03
C LEU A 16 1.17 -5.95 1.63
N VAL A 17 0.21 -5.27 1.00
CA VAL A 17 -0.22 -5.55 -0.38
C VAL A 17 0.55 -4.63 -1.32
N ASP A 18 1.18 -5.23 -2.33
CA ASP A 18 1.77 -4.45 -3.43
C ASP A 18 0.65 -3.98 -4.35
N ILE A 19 0.58 -2.67 -4.60
CA ILE A 19 -0.43 -2.03 -5.46
C ILE A 19 0.20 -1.33 -6.67
N THR A 20 1.49 -1.60 -6.93
CA THR A 20 2.26 -0.88 -7.96
C THR A 20 1.65 -1.06 -9.35
N SER A 21 1.27 -2.30 -9.69
CA SER A 21 0.64 -2.63 -10.98
C SER A 21 -0.71 -1.94 -11.19
N GLU A 22 -1.52 -1.87 -10.14
CA GLU A 22 -2.85 -1.26 -10.15
C GLU A 22 -2.73 0.25 -10.31
N VAL A 23 -1.81 0.88 -9.57
CA VAL A 23 -1.50 2.31 -9.71
C VAL A 23 -0.97 2.61 -11.10
N GLN A 24 -0.05 1.80 -11.63
CA GLN A 24 0.50 1.98 -12.98
C GLN A 24 -0.58 1.86 -14.06
N SER A 25 -1.48 0.88 -13.92
CA SER A 25 -2.63 0.72 -14.84
C SER A 25 -3.56 1.93 -14.81
N GLN A 26 -3.86 2.46 -13.63
CA GLN A 26 -4.67 3.67 -13.49
C GLN A 26 -3.99 4.90 -14.11
N VAL A 27 -2.69 5.08 -13.88
CA VAL A 27 -1.93 6.21 -14.44
C VAL A 27 -1.83 6.11 -15.97
N ALA A 28 -1.55 4.93 -16.52
CA ALA A 28 -1.45 4.72 -17.97
C ALA A 28 -2.74 5.09 -18.70
N GLN A 29 -3.91 4.83 -18.11
CA GLN A 29 -5.22 5.18 -18.67
C GLN A 29 -5.46 6.70 -18.76
N THR A 30 -4.69 7.52 -18.03
CA THR A 30 -4.83 8.98 -18.05
C THR A 30 -4.13 9.66 -19.22
N GLY A 31 -3.20 8.97 -19.90
CA GLY A 31 -2.36 9.55 -20.94
C GLY A 31 -1.40 10.66 -20.46
N VAL A 32 -1.23 10.83 -19.14
CA VAL A 32 -0.29 11.82 -18.57
C VAL A 32 1.14 11.27 -18.70
N GLU A 33 2.03 12.05 -19.34
CA GLU A 33 3.45 11.71 -19.48
C GLU A 33 4.30 12.24 -18.31
N GLU A 34 4.00 13.44 -17.82
CA GLU A 34 4.73 14.08 -16.73
C GLU A 34 3.76 14.73 -15.71
N GLY A 35 4.05 14.55 -14.42
CA GLY A 35 3.24 15.12 -13.35
C GLY A 35 3.43 14.44 -12.01
N ILE A 36 2.45 14.61 -11.11
CA ILE A 36 2.45 14.03 -9.76
C ILE A 36 1.24 13.10 -9.63
N CYS A 37 1.50 11.86 -9.18
CA CYS A 37 0.46 10.92 -8.78
C CYS A 37 0.23 11.02 -7.27
N TYR A 38 -0.96 11.44 -6.86
CA TYR A 38 -1.37 11.46 -5.45
C TYR A 38 -2.13 10.18 -5.12
N LEU A 39 -1.63 9.41 -4.15
CA LEU A 39 -2.33 8.27 -3.58
C LEU A 39 -2.92 8.66 -2.23
N PHE A 40 -4.18 8.28 -2.02
CA PHE A 40 -4.91 8.55 -0.78
C PHE A 40 -5.61 7.28 -0.31
N ASN A 41 -5.40 6.93 0.95
CA ASN A 41 -6.14 5.87 1.62
C ASN A 41 -7.20 6.50 2.56
N PRO A 42 -8.51 6.25 2.36
CA PRO A 42 -9.58 6.83 3.19
C PRO A 42 -9.78 6.13 4.54
N HIS A 43 -8.99 5.10 4.88
CA HIS A 43 -9.17 4.29 6.10
C HIS A 43 -8.20 4.70 7.20
N THR A 44 -8.67 4.76 8.44
CA THR A 44 -7.85 5.13 9.61
C THR A 44 -6.95 4.00 10.13
N THR A 45 -7.20 2.76 9.70
CA THR A 45 -6.49 1.54 10.14
C THR A 45 -5.59 0.95 9.07
N ALA A 46 -5.40 1.64 7.95
CA ALA A 46 -4.47 1.26 6.89
C ALA A 46 -3.59 2.45 6.51
N GLY A 47 -2.45 2.17 5.87
CA GLY A 47 -1.49 3.18 5.45
C GLY A 47 -1.00 2.93 4.03
N LEU A 48 -0.28 3.92 3.49
CA LEU A 48 0.46 3.81 2.25
C LEU A 48 1.94 4.00 2.56
N THR A 49 2.79 3.18 1.97
CA THR A 49 4.24 3.26 2.11
C THR A 49 4.91 2.90 0.79
N ILE A 50 6.13 3.38 0.58
CA ILE A 50 7.00 2.99 -0.52
C ILE A 50 8.21 2.33 0.11
N ASN A 51 8.50 1.10 -0.28
CA ASN A 51 9.63 0.32 0.20
C ASN A 51 10.06 -0.69 -0.89
N GLU A 52 11.01 -1.56 -0.58
CA GLU A 52 11.48 -2.60 -1.49
C GLU A 52 10.36 -3.57 -1.89
N GLY A 53 10.21 -3.79 -3.20
CA GLY A 53 9.22 -4.70 -3.79
C GLY A 53 9.81 -6.01 -4.32
N ALA A 54 11.13 -6.21 -4.23
CA ALA A 54 11.83 -7.37 -4.81
C ALA A 54 11.95 -8.53 -3.82
N ASP A 55 12.50 -8.27 -2.64
CA ASP A 55 12.67 -9.28 -1.60
C ASP A 55 11.39 -9.43 -0.75
N PRO A 56 10.71 -10.60 -0.77
CA PRO A 56 9.54 -10.83 0.09
C PRO A 56 9.86 -10.77 1.60
N ASP A 57 11.12 -10.97 2.00
CA ASP A 57 11.51 -10.97 3.41
C ASP A 57 11.40 -9.57 4.03
N VAL A 58 11.61 -8.51 3.25
CA VAL A 58 11.41 -7.11 3.70
C VAL A 58 9.98 -6.87 4.17
N LYS A 59 8.99 -7.43 3.46
CA LYS A 59 7.57 -7.32 3.86
C LYS A 59 7.32 -8.06 5.17
N ALA A 60 7.93 -9.23 5.35
CA ALA A 60 7.81 -10.01 6.57
C ALA A 60 8.43 -9.29 7.78
N ASP A 61 9.61 -8.70 7.60
CA ASP A 61 10.33 -7.97 8.65
C ASP A 61 9.61 -6.69 9.08
N ILE A 62 9.07 -5.92 8.14
CA ILE A 62 8.25 -4.74 8.47
C ILE A 62 7.03 -5.15 9.32
N ILE A 63 6.31 -6.21 8.90
CA ILE A 63 5.16 -6.71 9.67
C ILE A 63 5.60 -7.19 11.05
N LYS A 64 6.74 -7.87 11.16
CA LYS A 64 7.29 -8.33 12.45
C LYS A 64 7.60 -7.14 13.37
N GLY A 65 8.31 -6.13 12.88
CA GLY A 65 8.63 -4.93 13.65
C GLY A 65 7.38 -4.18 14.11
N LEU A 66 6.36 -4.05 13.24
CA LEU A 66 5.09 -3.41 13.61
C LEU A 66 4.35 -4.17 14.72
N ARG A 67 4.38 -5.52 14.71
CA ARG A 67 3.78 -6.33 15.77
C ARG A 67 4.48 -6.17 17.12
N GLU A 68 5.78 -5.92 17.12
CA GLU A 68 6.55 -5.67 18.33
C GLU A 68 6.25 -4.26 18.90
N ILE A 69 6.15 -3.25 18.04
CA ILE A 69 5.88 -1.86 18.45
C ILE A 69 4.41 -1.66 18.88
N VAL A 70 3.47 -2.27 18.15
CA VAL A 70 2.03 -2.17 18.39
C VAL A 70 1.42 -3.58 18.40
N PRO A 71 1.47 -4.27 19.56
CA PRO A 71 0.87 -5.59 19.71
C PRO A 71 -0.64 -5.57 19.42
N LEU A 72 -1.15 -6.66 18.86
CA LEU A 72 -2.60 -6.80 18.59
C LEU A 72 -3.41 -6.89 19.90
N ASP A 73 -2.83 -7.56 20.89
CA ASP A 73 -3.41 -7.72 22.22
C ASP A 73 -2.58 -6.88 23.20
N TYR A 74 -2.97 -5.62 23.39
CA TYR A 74 -2.42 -4.74 24.42
C TYR A 74 -3.44 -4.64 25.57
N PRO A 75 -3.04 -4.91 26.83
CA PRO A 75 -3.96 -4.92 27.99
C PRO A 75 -4.59 -3.56 28.29
#